data_AF-A0A7C3IVV5-F1
#
_entry.id   AF-A0A7C3IVV5-F1
#
_cell.length_a   1.000
_cell.length_b   1.000
_cell.length_c   1.000
_cell.angle_alpha   90.00
_cell.angle_beta   90.00
_cell.angle_gamma   90.00
#
_symmetry.space_group_name_H-M   'P 1'
#
loop_
_entity.id
_entity.type
_entity.pdbx_description
1 polymer ?
#
loop_
_entity_poly.entity_id
_entity_poly.type
_entity_poly.pdbx_seq_one_letter_code
_entity_poly.pdbx_strand_id
1 'polypeptide(L)'
;MVKRMRGGRRAFVVIELVAVIAVIGILLSLGFSVYRGARLSARVVVAANNLKQVGTALELFNRRYECYPPEGANLATFLAPFVSSVDVFSNPLAEEASPGETLSKLYLEPYDNEADATGHYLTAFVSEDGTTAVVLKTGNLVERMDNLSLPEDPSTVVAILSGSTPGTESSTPTTLPTTPGGSSDTSTNTGDTTAPTDGGTGDTTTGTTGGSTGGTTPGSTSSADGTIGGSINLNPNNNNDFEFELRFNLMTGGELIIVTRDELHDGTAEASGYLGKPLSASYILLKPKGNGNQNSLTYTGEFENKTYLNERLVLENKNRYILTTKDGGSMVVTLYNTKSSRGRAMGKWWIDITAVGAKIQICKCNNTPCTCLAGEE
;
A
#
# COMPACT_ATOMS: atom_id res chain seq x y z
N MET A 1 -52.11 53.83 52.55
CA MET A 1 -52.88 53.13 51.49
C MET A 1 -52.11 53.28 50.18
N VAL A 2 -51.33 52.27 49.79
CA VAL A 2 -50.43 52.33 48.62
C VAL A 2 -51.19 51.90 47.36
N LYS A 3 -51.38 52.83 46.41
CA LYS A 3 -52.07 52.60 45.14
C LYS A 3 -51.11 51.91 44.16
N ARG A 4 -51.17 50.57 44.08
CA ARG A 4 -50.47 49.79 43.03
C ARG A 4 -51.06 50.17 41.66
N MET A 5 -50.28 50.85 40.83
CA MET A 5 -50.60 51.00 39.40
C MET A 5 -50.51 49.62 38.74
N ARG A 6 -51.66 49.05 38.37
CA ARG A 6 -51.72 47.86 37.52
C ARG A 6 -51.18 48.27 36.14
N GLY A 7 -49.92 47.93 35.85
CA GLY A 7 -49.41 47.94 34.48
C GLY A 7 -50.30 47.01 33.66
N GLY A 8 -51.00 47.58 32.67
CA GLY A 8 -51.90 46.82 31.80
C GLY A 8 -51.14 45.66 31.16
N ARG A 9 -51.56 44.43 31.44
CA ARG A 9 -51.07 43.25 30.73
C ARG A 9 -51.51 43.41 29.27
N ARG A 10 -50.57 43.73 28.37
CA ARG A 10 -50.82 43.73 26.91
C ARG A 10 -51.19 42.30 26.53
N ALA A 11 -52.44 42.08 26.13
CA ALA A 11 -52.85 40.81 25.54
C ALA A 11 -52.23 40.73 24.15
N PHE A 12 -51.43 39.68 23.90
CA PHE A 12 -50.79 39.46 22.61
C PHE A 12 -51.85 39.05 21.59
N VAL A 13 -51.97 39.79 20.49
CA VAL A 13 -52.96 39.46 19.46
C VAL A 13 -52.40 38.29 18.64
N VAL A 14 -53.22 37.26 18.42
CA VAL A 14 -52.83 36.06 17.65
C VAL A 14 -52.20 36.40 16.30
N ILE A 15 -52.67 37.48 15.66
CA ILE A 15 -52.13 37.94 14.38
C ILE A 15 -50.68 38.41 14.46
N GLU A 16 -50.26 39.02 15.57
CA GLU A 16 -48.86 39.44 15.77
C GLU A 16 -47.94 38.22 15.88
N LEU A 17 -48.40 37.17 16.57
CA LEU A 17 -47.68 35.90 16.65
C LEU A 17 -47.52 35.25 15.27
N VAL A 18 -48.62 35.18 14.52
CA VAL A 18 -48.66 34.52 13.22
C VAL A 18 -47.81 35.25 12.19
N ALA A 19 -47.82 36.59 12.20
CA ALA A 19 -46.98 37.38 11.30
C ALA A 19 -45.48 37.15 11.56
N VAL A 20 -45.06 37.08 12.83
CA VAL A 20 -43.65 36.83 13.19
C VAL A 20 -43.21 35.43 12.76
N ILE A 21 -44.02 34.41 13.01
CA ILE A 21 -43.71 33.04 12.58
C ILE A 21 -43.66 32.94 11.06
N ALA A 22 -44.56 33.63 10.34
CA ALA A 22 -44.56 33.67 8.88
C ALA A 22 -43.26 34.29 8.33
N VAL A 23 -42.80 35.40 8.92
CA VAL A 23 -41.53 36.04 8.52
C VAL A 23 -40.34 35.13 8.83
N ILE A 24 -40.28 34.51 10.02
CA ILE A 24 -39.22 33.56 10.37
C ILE A 24 -39.21 32.37 9.39
N GLY A 25 -40.38 31.84 9.03
CA GLY A 25 -40.52 30.74 8.06
C GLY A 25 -39.98 31.11 6.68
N ILE A 26 -40.27 32.32 6.19
CA ILE A 26 -39.72 32.82 4.92
C ILE A 26 -38.19 32.93 5.00
N LEU A 27 -37.65 33.55 6.05
CA LEU A 27 -36.21 33.71 6.22
C LEU A 27 -35.48 32.36 6.31
N LEU A 28 -36.02 31.38 7.05
CA LEU A 28 -35.46 30.04 7.14
C LEU A 28 -35.55 29.28 5.81
N SER A 29 -36.65 29.42 5.06
CA SER A 29 -36.83 28.75 3.77
C SER A 29 -35.81 29.22 2.72
N LEU A 30 -35.51 30.51 2.69
CA LEU A 30 -34.50 31.09 1.80
C LEU A 30 -33.08 30.71 2.28
N GLY A 31 -32.84 30.68 3.59
CA GLY A 31 -31.54 30.32 4.15
C GLY A 31 -31.17 28.83 3.98
N PHE A 32 -32.14 27.92 4.07
CA PHE A 32 -31.87 26.48 4.07
C PHE A 32 -31.36 25.96 2.72
N SER A 33 -31.89 26.48 1.60
CA SER A 33 -31.45 26.08 0.26
C SER A 33 -29.97 26.44 0.01
N VAL A 34 -29.55 27.64 0.45
CA VAL A 34 -28.18 28.13 0.31
C VAL A 34 -27.20 27.40 1.25
N TYR A 35 -27.67 26.98 2.43
CA TYR A 35 -26.83 26.32 3.44
C TYR A 35 -26.19 25.01 2.96
N ARG A 36 -26.90 24.23 2.12
CA ARG A 36 -26.39 22.93 1.63
C ARG A 36 -25.17 23.11 0.72
N GLY A 37 -25.22 24.03 -0.23
CA GLY A 37 -24.10 24.32 -1.14
C GLY A 37 -22.88 24.92 -0.42
N ALA A 38 -23.12 25.75 0.60
CA ALA A 38 -22.06 26.31 1.44
C ALA A 38 -21.31 25.21 2.22
N ARG A 39 -22.03 24.23 2.77
CA ARG A 39 -21.42 23.11 3.51
C ARG A 39 -20.56 22.22 2.61
N LEU A 40 -21.04 21.91 1.40
CA LEU A 40 -20.24 21.15 0.43
C LEU A 40 -18.98 21.92 0.04
N SER A 41 -19.12 23.22 -0.26
CA SER A 41 -17.98 24.08 -0.59
C SER A 41 -16.93 24.12 0.53
N ALA A 42 -17.36 24.19 1.80
CA ALA A 42 -16.47 24.12 2.94
C ALA A 42 -15.72 22.78 3.03
N ARG A 43 -16.43 21.65 2.83
CA ARG A 43 -15.82 20.31 2.81
C ARG A 43 -14.80 20.16 1.67
N VAL A 44 -15.08 20.71 0.49
CA VAL A 44 -14.15 20.73 -0.65
C VAL A 44 -12.87 21.51 -0.31
N VAL A 45 -12.99 22.66 0.36
CA VAL A 45 -11.81 23.42 0.83
C VAL A 45 -10.96 22.60 1.80
N VAL A 46 -11.61 21.88 2.73
CA VAL A 46 -10.90 20.98 3.66
C VAL A 46 -10.22 19.84 2.90
N ALA A 47 -10.94 19.18 1.98
CA ALA A 47 -10.40 18.10 1.14
C ALA A 47 -9.18 18.58 0.35
N ALA A 48 -9.23 19.78 -0.24
CA ALA A 48 -8.11 20.35 -0.97
C ALA A 48 -6.89 20.62 -0.08
N ASN A 49 -7.08 21.12 1.15
CA ASN A 49 -5.99 21.34 2.10
C ASN A 49 -5.40 20.02 2.62
N ASN A 50 -6.25 19.02 2.84
CA ASN A 50 -5.81 17.68 3.22
C ASN A 50 -4.96 17.06 2.10
N LEU A 51 -5.40 17.12 0.84
CA LEU A 51 -4.62 16.61 -0.29
C LEU A 51 -3.29 17.33 -0.50
N LYS A 52 -3.19 18.64 -0.23
CA LYS A 52 -1.88 19.33 -0.24
C LYS A 52 -0.91 18.81 0.81
N GLN A 53 -1.41 18.41 1.98
CA GLN A 53 -0.61 17.78 3.02
C GLN A 53 -0.21 16.36 2.60
N VAL A 54 -1.13 15.58 2.03
CA VAL A 54 -0.84 14.25 1.45
C VAL A 54 0.22 14.35 0.35
N GLY A 55 0.09 15.30 -0.58
CA GLY A 55 1.09 15.52 -1.65
C GLY A 55 2.45 15.90 -1.10
N THR A 56 2.51 16.75 -0.08
CA THR A 56 3.77 17.05 0.62
C THR A 56 4.35 15.79 1.29
N ALA A 57 3.50 14.96 1.91
CA ALA A 57 3.93 13.72 2.54
C ALA A 57 4.46 12.69 1.52
N LEU A 58 3.84 12.58 0.35
CA LEU A 58 4.33 11.76 -0.77
C LEU A 58 5.72 12.22 -1.22
N GLU A 59 5.94 13.52 -1.38
CA GLU A 59 7.25 14.07 -1.74
C GLU A 59 8.30 13.84 -0.65
N LEU A 60 7.93 13.96 0.62
CA LEU A 60 8.83 13.65 1.74
C LEU A 60 9.17 12.17 1.77
N PHE A 61 8.19 11.29 1.52
CA PHE A 61 8.39 9.85 1.40
C PHE A 61 9.37 9.54 0.25
N ASN A 62 9.15 10.11 -0.93
CA ASN A 62 10.02 9.94 -2.09
C ASN A 62 11.44 10.44 -1.82
N ARG A 63 11.61 11.65 -1.26
CA ARG A 63 12.93 12.16 -0.85
C ARG A 63 13.63 11.28 0.17
N ARG A 64 12.87 10.60 1.01
CA ARG A 64 13.37 9.82 2.15
C ARG A 64 13.79 8.41 1.75
N TYR A 65 13.02 7.77 0.86
CA TYR A 65 13.20 6.37 0.48
C TYR A 65 13.60 6.16 -0.97
N GLU A 66 13.62 7.23 -1.77
CA GLU A 66 13.90 7.20 -3.20
C GLU A 66 12.93 6.23 -3.91
N CYS A 67 11.64 6.34 -3.58
CA CYS A 67 10.53 5.66 -4.26
C CYS A 67 9.21 6.24 -3.75
N TYR A 68 8.11 5.98 -4.45
CA TYR A 68 6.77 6.27 -3.95
C TYR A 68 6.15 5.03 -3.26
N PRO A 69 5.09 5.18 -2.45
CA PRO A 69 4.31 4.05 -1.96
C PRO A 69 3.79 3.19 -3.12
N PRO A 70 3.72 1.86 -2.98
CA PRO A 70 3.13 0.97 -3.98
C PRO A 70 1.62 1.17 -4.11
N GLU A 71 1.10 0.91 -5.30
CA GLU A 71 -0.35 0.81 -5.56
C GLU A 71 -0.99 -0.31 -4.74
N GLY A 72 -2.26 -0.13 -4.40
CA GLY A 72 -3.03 -1.08 -3.57
C GLY A 72 -2.61 -1.13 -2.10
N ALA A 73 -1.60 -0.35 -1.69
CA ALA A 73 -1.18 -0.27 -0.30
C ALA A 73 -1.98 0.78 0.48
N ASN A 74 -2.08 0.62 1.80
CA ASN A 74 -2.76 1.58 2.66
C ASN A 74 -1.95 2.88 2.78
N LEU A 75 -2.30 3.90 2.01
CA LEU A 75 -1.52 5.14 1.89
C LEU A 75 -1.36 5.86 3.23
N ALA A 76 -2.39 5.84 4.08
CA ALA A 76 -2.33 6.42 5.43
C ALA A 76 -1.21 5.80 6.27
N THR A 77 -1.01 4.48 6.17
CA THR A 77 0.07 3.76 6.85
C THR A 77 1.45 4.20 6.35
N PHE A 78 1.59 4.47 5.06
CA PHE A 78 2.85 4.90 4.43
C PHE A 78 3.20 6.36 4.74
N LEU A 79 2.19 7.21 4.84
CA LEU A 79 2.38 8.65 4.95
C LEU A 79 2.21 9.19 6.37
N ALA A 80 1.69 8.41 7.33
CA ALA A 80 1.49 8.82 8.72
C ALA A 80 2.70 9.53 9.37
N PRO A 81 3.96 9.08 9.19
CA PRO A 81 5.11 9.74 9.81
C PRO A 81 5.45 11.11 9.20
N PHE A 82 4.90 11.42 8.03
CA PHE A 82 5.17 12.63 7.26
C PHE A 82 4.05 13.67 7.41
N VAL A 83 3.03 13.39 8.22
CA VAL A 83 1.92 14.30 8.51
C VAL A 83 1.79 14.52 10.02
N SER A 84 1.24 15.67 10.40
CA SER A 84 1.03 16.01 11.82
C SER A 84 -0.21 15.36 12.43
N SER A 85 -1.16 14.91 11.61
CA SER A 85 -2.34 14.15 12.04
C SER A 85 -2.77 13.18 10.95
N VAL A 86 -3.20 11.98 11.36
CA VAL A 86 -3.76 10.96 10.47
C VAL A 86 -5.14 11.33 9.92
N ASP A 87 -5.84 12.29 10.53
CA ASP A 87 -7.14 12.77 10.06
C ASP A 87 -7.07 13.42 8.66
N VAL A 88 -5.87 13.80 8.23
CA VAL A 88 -5.58 14.32 6.89
C VAL A 88 -5.95 13.30 5.81
N PHE A 89 -5.88 12.00 6.11
CA PHE A 89 -6.23 10.94 5.16
C PHE A 89 -7.75 10.67 5.08
N SER A 90 -8.53 11.17 6.04
CA SER A 90 -9.98 10.98 6.05
C SER A 90 -10.65 11.82 4.97
N ASN A 91 -11.56 11.21 4.23
CA ASN A 91 -12.31 11.88 3.18
C ASN A 91 -13.37 12.83 3.76
N PRO A 92 -13.28 14.16 3.52
CA PRO A 92 -14.28 15.10 4.02
C PRO A 92 -15.58 15.12 3.20
N LEU A 93 -15.59 14.47 2.03
CA LEU A 93 -16.70 14.50 1.06
C LEU A 93 -17.63 13.29 1.16
N ALA A 94 -17.19 12.20 1.79
CA ALA A 94 -17.94 10.97 1.99
C ALA A 94 -17.67 10.38 3.37
N GLU A 95 -18.54 9.48 3.84
CA GLU A 95 -18.24 8.67 5.02
C GLU A 95 -17.44 7.42 4.60
N GLU A 96 -16.39 7.09 5.36
CA GLU A 96 -15.52 5.94 5.09
C GLU A 96 -15.38 5.07 6.34
N ALA A 97 -15.21 3.77 6.13
CA ALA A 97 -15.05 2.82 7.22
C ALA A 97 -13.69 2.99 7.92
N SER A 98 -12.66 3.40 7.18
CA SER A 98 -11.33 3.66 7.72
C SER A 98 -10.68 4.90 7.09
N PRO A 99 -9.90 5.70 7.84
CA PRO A 99 -9.15 6.83 7.28
C PRO A 99 -8.21 6.42 6.15
N GLY A 100 -8.26 7.13 5.02
CA GLY A 100 -7.39 6.91 3.87
C GLY A 100 -7.82 5.79 2.93
N GLU A 101 -9.00 5.20 3.13
CA GLU A 101 -9.49 4.10 2.30
C GLU A 101 -9.67 4.52 0.84
N THR A 102 -10.37 5.63 0.58
CA THR A 102 -10.55 6.14 -0.80
C THR A 102 -9.24 6.57 -1.41
N LEU A 103 -8.37 7.23 -0.64
CA LEU A 103 -7.05 7.63 -1.15
C LEU A 103 -6.26 6.42 -1.61
N SER A 104 -6.23 5.36 -0.80
CA SER A 104 -5.48 4.13 -1.09
C SER A 104 -6.04 3.39 -2.30
N LYS A 105 -7.38 3.33 -2.43
CA LYS A 105 -8.06 2.68 -3.55
C LYS A 105 -7.86 3.39 -4.88
N LEU A 106 -7.75 4.72 -4.84
CA LEU A 106 -7.61 5.56 -6.02
C LEU A 106 -6.17 6.02 -6.27
N TYR A 107 -5.20 5.50 -5.50
CA TYR A 107 -3.81 5.92 -5.65
C TYR A 107 -3.14 5.22 -6.83
N LEU A 108 -2.53 6.02 -7.70
CA LEU A 108 -1.61 5.57 -8.74
C LEU A 108 -0.20 6.03 -8.40
N GLU A 109 0.75 5.12 -8.56
CA GLU A 109 2.16 5.42 -8.39
C GLU A 109 2.68 6.22 -9.59
N PRO A 110 3.31 7.39 -9.40
CA PRO A 110 3.84 8.16 -10.52
C PRO A 110 5.04 7.48 -11.15
N TYR A 111 5.14 7.57 -12.47
CA TYR A 111 6.37 7.17 -13.17
C TYR A 111 7.50 8.19 -12.90
N ASP A 112 8.78 7.79 -12.99
CA ASP A 112 9.92 8.69 -12.72
C ASP A 112 9.88 9.98 -13.56
N ASN A 113 9.51 9.86 -14.83
CA ASN A 113 9.34 10.99 -15.75
C ASN A 113 8.14 11.86 -15.42
N GLU A 114 7.20 11.35 -14.62
CA GLU A 114 5.99 12.05 -14.16
C GLU A 114 6.16 12.66 -12.77
N ALA A 115 7.01 12.06 -11.92
CA ALA A 115 7.28 12.49 -10.56
C ALA A 115 7.88 13.91 -10.52
N ASP A 116 8.80 14.20 -11.44
CA ASP A 116 9.38 15.54 -11.62
C ASP A 116 8.50 16.46 -12.50
N ALA A 117 7.48 15.90 -13.16
CA ALA A 117 6.53 16.67 -13.95
C ALA A 117 5.36 17.17 -13.08
N THR A 118 4.60 18.13 -13.58
CA THR A 118 3.40 18.65 -12.91
C THR A 118 2.16 18.22 -13.67
N GLY A 119 1.13 17.78 -12.96
CA GLY A 119 -0.19 17.55 -13.53
C GLY A 119 -0.56 16.09 -13.81
N HIS A 120 0.30 15.12 -13.48
CA HIS A 120 -0.04 13.70 -13.56
C HIS A 120 -0.87 13.29 -12.36
N TYR A 121 -1.86 12.43 -12.56
CA TYR A 121 -2.76 11.99 -11.48
C TYR A 121 -2.02 11.19 -10.41
N LEU A 122 -2.35 11.43 -9.13
CA LEU A 122 -1.82 10.64 -8.00
C LEU A 122 -2.94 9.95 -7.22
N THR A 123 -3.92 10.71 -6.73
CA THR A 123 -5.05 10.17 -5.96
C THR A 123 -6.17 11.22 -5.86
N ALA A 124 -7.31 10.89 -5.26
CA ALA A 124 -8.41 11.82 -5.10
C ALA A 124 -9.27 11.53 -3.86
N PHE A 125 -9.94 12.58 -3.35
CA PHE A 125 -11.15 12.42 -2.55
C PHE A 125 -12.37 12.53 -3.45
N VAL A 126 -13.33 11.63 -3.25
CA VAL A 126 -14.56 11.55 -4.04
C VAL A 126 -15.77 11.72 -3.11
N SER A 127 -16.78 12.44 -3.57
CA SER A 127 -18.05 12.60 -2.85
C SER A 127 -18.87 11.32 -2.86
N GLU A 128 -19.70 11.15 -1.83
CA GLU A 128 -20.55 9.96 -1.65
C GLU A 128 -21.48 9.69 -2.86
N ASP A 129 -21.91 10.74 -3.56
CA ASP A 129 -22.76 10.67 -4.75
C ASP A 129 -21.97 10.54 -6.07
N GLY A 130 -20.63 10.52 -6.02
CA GLY A 130 -19.77 10.40 -7.20
C GLY A 130 -19.80 11.62 -8.15
N THR A 131 -20.37 12.75 -7.72
CA THR A 131 -20.54 13.95 -8.58
C THR A 131 -19.39 14.94 -8.48
N THR A 132 -18.64 14.89 -7.38
CA THR A 132 -17.56 15.83 -7.06
C THR A 132 -16.31 15.06 -6.66
N ALA A 133 -15.16 15.44 -7.20
CA ALA A 133 -13.87 14.95 -6.77
C ALA A 133 -12.90 16.10 -6.52
N VAL A 134 -12.00 15.92 -5.57
CA VAL A 134 -10.82 16.76 -5.41
C VAL A 134 -9.62 15.86 -5.69
N VAL A 135 -8.87 16.21 -6.72
CA VAL A 135 -7.80 15.39 -7.29
C VAL A 135 -6.46 15.99 -6.91
N LEU A 136 -5.55 15.14 -6.45
CA LEU A 136 -4.15 15.45 -6.26
C LEU A 136 -3.36 14.98 -7.49
N LYS A 137 -2.51 15.86 -7.98
CA LYS A 137 -1.61 15.64 -9.10
C LYS A 137 -0.15 15.91 -8.70
N THR A 138 0.79 15.35 -9.47
CA THR A 138 2.23 15.61 -9.33
C THR A 138 2.52 17.12 -9.38
N GLY A 139 3.60 17.53 -8.71
CA GLY A 139 3.86 18.95 -8.43
C GLY A 139 2.97 19.53 -7.30
N ASN A 140 2.32 18.67 -6.50
CA ASN A 140 1.41 19.05 -5.42
C ASN A 140 0.25 19.95 -5.89
N LEU A 141 -0.21 19.71 -7.13
CA LEU A 141 -1.31 20.44 -7.74
C LEU A 141 -2.63 19.79 -7.30
N VAL A 142 -3.56 20.60 -6.80
CA VAL A 142 -4.87 20.15 -6.35
C VAL A 142 -5.96 20.80 -7.17
N GLU A 143 -6.79 19.98 -7.80
CA GLU A 143 -7.87 20.41 -8.68
C GLU A 143 -9.21 19.87 -8.21
N ARG A 144 -10.25 20.71 -8.30
CA ARG A 144 -11.63 20.30 -8.08
C ARG A 144 -12.26 19.92 -9.41
N MET A 145 -12.97 18.81 -9.44
CA MET A 145 -13.77 18.35 -10.56
C MET A 145 -15.23 18.20 -10.10
N ASP A 146 -16.16 18.78 -10.85
CA ASP A 146 -17.60 18.76 -10.57
C ASP A 146 -18.36 18.17 -11.77
N ASN A 147 -19.63 17.82 -11.55
CA ASN A 147 -20.53 17.24 -12.57
C ASN A 147 -20.02 15.91 -13.14
N LEU A 148 -19.39 15.12 -12.27
CA LEU A 148 -18.92 13.77 -12.60
C LEU A 148 -20.07 12.76 -12.50
N SER A 149 -19.87 11.62 -13.15
CA SER A 149 -20.71 10.43 -13.00
C SER A 149 -19.79 9.25 -12.75
N LEU A 150 -19.25 9.18 -11.53
CA LEU A 150 -18.27 8.16 -11.16
C LEU A 150 -18.97 6.83 -10.85
N PRO A 151 -18.51 5.71 -11.46
CA PRO A 151 -19.00 4.38 -11.13
C PRO A 151 -18.44 3.88 -9.79
N GLU A 152 -18.94 2.74 -9.30
CA GLU A 152 -18.44 2.13 -8.06
C GLU A 152 -17.05 1.48 -8.22
N ASP A 153 -16.69 1.09 -9.45
CA ASP A 153 -15.42 0.42 -9.74
C ASP A 153 -14.21 1.39 -9.65
N PRO A 154 -13.24 1.16 -8.74
CA PRO A 154 -12.11 2.07 -8.54
C PRO A 154 -11.25 2.28 -9.79
N SER A 155 -11.01 1.23 -10.59
CA SER A 155 -10.17 1.33 -11.79
C SER A 155 -10.78 2.28 -12.83
N THR A 156 -12.10 2.21 -12.97
CA THR A 156 -12.86 3.10 -13.87
C THR A 156 -12.91 4.53 -13.34
N VAL A 157 -13.02 4.71 -12.01
CA VAL A 157 -12.92 6.04 -11.37
C VAL A 157 -11.57 6.67 -11.67
N VAL A 158 -10.47 5.94 -11.45
CA VAL A 158 -9.12 6.40 -11.74
C VAL A 158 -8.97 6.76 -13.22
N ALA A 159 -9.51 5.96 -14.14
CA ALA A 159 -9.47 6.27 -15.56
C ALA A 159 -10.14 7.62 -15.89
N ILE A 160 -11.35 7.84 -15.36
CA ILE A 160 -12.09 9.10 -15.54
C ILE A 160 -11.33 10.29 -14.95
N LEU A 161 -10.79 10.16 -13.74
CA LEU A 161 -10.11 11.26 -13.03
C LEU A 161 -8.72 11.57 -13.59
N SER A 162 -8.02 10.58 -14.13
CA SER A 162 -6.75 10.76 -14.84
C SER A 162 -6.95 11.32 -16.26
N GLY A 163 -8.18 11.31 -16.78
CA GLY A 163 -8.47 11.72 -18.15
C GLY A 163 -8.08 10.67 -19.21
N SER A 164 -7.81 9.44 -18.78
CA SER A 164 -7.59 8.31 -19.69
C SER A 164 -8.93 7.73 -20.14
N THR A 165 -9.04 7.34 -21.41
CA THR A 165 -10.26 6.70 -21.92
C THR A 165 -10.42 5.31 -21.28
N PRO A 166 -11.59 4.99 -20.68
CA PRO A 166 -11.84 3.65 -20.17
C PRO A 166 -11.70 2.62 -21.29
N GLY A 167 -10.73 1.71 -21.18
CA GLY A 167 -10.52 0.63 -22.15
C GLY A 167 -9.37 0.79 -23.15
N THR A 168 -8.32 1.54 -22.83
CA THR A 168 -7.03 1.41 -23.56
C THR A 168 -5.95 1.03 -22.57
N GLU A 169 -5.68 -0.27 -22.50
CA GLU A 169 -4.42 -0.78 -21.94
C GLU A 169 -3.27 0.05 -22.53
N SER A 170 -2.40 0.53 -21.65
CA SER A 170 -1.15 1.20 -22.01
C SER A 170 -0.28 0.24 -22.81
N SER A 171 -0.53 0.19 -24.12
CA SER A 171 0.32 -0.55 -25.04
C SER A 171 1.72 0.04 -25.02
N THR A 172 2.64 -0.83 -24.64
CA THR A 172 4.10 -0.71 -24.67
C THR A 172 4.60 0.09 -25.90
N PRO A 173 5.61 0.96 -25.77
CA PRO A 173 6.15 1.65 -26.93
C PRO A 173 6.91 0.69 -27.85
N THR A 174 6.37 0.57 -29.06
CA THR A 174 7.08 0.50 -30.35
C THR A 174 8.10 -0.63 -30.53
N THR A 175 7.63 -1.68 -31.20
CA THR A 175 8.45 -2.62 -31.97
C THR A 175 9.36 -1.89 -32.97
N LEU A 176 10.65 -2.23 -32.93
CA LEU A 176 11.62 -1.86 -33.98
C LEU A 176 11.27 -2.58 -35.30
N PRO A 177 11.51 -1.98 -36.47
CA PRO A 177 10.96 -2.47 -37.73
C PRO A 177 11.74 -3.66 -38.28
N THR A 178 11.01 -4.69 -38.69
CA THR A 178 11.48 -5.73 -39.60
C THR A 178 11.66 -5.15 -41.01
N THR A 179 12.79 -5.48 -41.64
CA THR A 179 12.89 -5.52 -43.11
C THR A 179 13.51 -6.85 -43.56
N PRO A 180 13.20 -7.32 -44.79
CA PRO A 180 13.12 -8.74 -45.11
C PRO A 180 14.13 -9.22 -46.17
N GLY A 181 14.27 -10.55 -46.28
CA GLY A 181 14.87 -11.25 -47.43
C GLY A 181 16.04 -12.15 -47.02
N GLY A 182 16.13 -13.42 -47.40
CA GLY A 182 15.30 -14.28 -48.25
C GLY A 182 16.07 -15.58 -48.52
N SER A 183 15.38 -16.59 -49.08
CA SER A 183 15.96 -17.78 -49.78
C SER A 183 16.80 -18.72 -48.90
N SER A 184 16.82 -20.05 -48.98
CA SER A 184 16.31 -21.09 -49.86
C SER A 184 16.73 -22.45 -49.25
N ASP A 185 16.04 -23.51 -49.68
CA ASP A 185 16.51 -24.90 -49.79
C ASP A 185 16.68 -25.76 -48.52
N THR A 186 15.89 -26.83 -48.33
CA THR A 186 15.82 -28.13 -49.05
C THR A 186 16.86 -29.13 -48.53
N SER A 187 16.33 -30.27 -48.06
CA SER A 187 16.92 -31.64 -48.14
C SER A 187 17.74 -32.21 -46.98
N THR A 188 17.17 -33.28 -46.39
CA THR A 188 17.77 -34.61 -46.15
C THR A 188 19.08 -34.75 -45.35
N ASN A 189 19.08 -35.58 -44.30
CA ASN A 189 19.50 -36.98 -44.46
C ASN A 189 19.33 -37.84 -43.20
N THR A 190 18.99 -39.09 -43.50
CA THR A 190 18.96 -40.34 -42.72
C THR A 190 20.35 -40.94 -42.43
N GLY A 191 20.40 -41.85 -41.44
CA GLY A 191 21.46 -42.86 -41.23
C GLY A 191 22.05 -42.79 -39.81
N ASP A 192 21.60 -43.60 -38.85
CA ASP A 192 21.91 -45.03 -38.62
C ASP A 192 23.37 -45.31 -38.26
N THR A 193 23.60 -45.82 -37.03
CA THR A 193 24.50 -46.96 -36.72
C THR A 193 24.41 -47.37 -35.24
N THR A 194 23.71 -48.49 -34.98
CA THR A 194 24.13 -49.70 -34.22
C THR A 194 24.99 -49.64 -32.92
N ALA A 195 24.37 -50.06 -31.80
CA ALA A 195 24.67 -51.14 -30.80
C ALA A 195 26.12 -51.74 -30.65
N PRO A 196 26.51 -52.49 -29.57
CA PRO A 196 25.65 -53.30 -28.66
C PRO A 196 26.07 -53.56 -27.17
N THR A 197 25.09 -54.10 -26.40
CA THR A 197 25.09 -55.13 -25.30
C THR A 197 26.19 -55.24 -24.23
N ASP A 198 25.80 -55.37 -22.94
CA ASP A 198 25.63 -56.64 -22.16
C ASP A 198 25.19 -56.31 -20.70
N GLY A 199 24.09 -56.86 -20.13
CA GLY A 199 24.06 -58.02 -19.20
C GLY A 199 24.53 -57.64 -17.77
N GLY A 200 23.85 -57.80 -16.63
CA GLY A 200 22.65 -58.49 -16.17
C GLY A 200 22.91 -58.90 -14.69
N THR A 201 21.95 -58.71 -13.77
CA THR A 201 21.65 -59.55 -12.56
C THR A 201 20.75 -58.77 -11.60
N GLY A 202 19.66 -59.41 -11.16
CA GLY A 202 18.67 -58.84 -10.27
C GLY A 202 18.94 -59.09 -8.78
N ASP A 203 18.13 -58.45 -7.95
CA ASP A 203 17.65 -59.03 -6.70
C ASP A 203 16.25 -58.50 -6.39
N THR A 204 15.43 -59.41 -5.87
CA THR A 204 14.01 -59.28 -5.54
C THR A 204 13.90 -59.26 -4.03
N THR A 205 13.21 -58.26 -3.45
CA THR A 205 12.52 -58.46 -2.17
C THR A 205 11.16 -57.75 -2.16
N THR A 206 10.15 -58.58 -2.29
CA THR A 206 8.76 -58.49 -1.78
C THR A 206 8.65 -57.73 -0.47
N GLY A 207 7.75 -56.75 -0.29
CA GLY A 207 6.29 -56.90 -0.09
C GLY A 207 5.95 -56.19 1.23
N THR A 208 4.96 -55.31 1.33
CA THR A 208 3.56 -55.71 1.59
C THR A 208 2.64 -54.49 1.45
N THR A 209 1.52 -54.77 0.80
CA THR A 209 0.29 -54.04 0.54
C THR A 209 -0.47 -53.51 1.76
N GLY A 210 -1.21 -52.41 1.57
CA GLY A 210 -2.49 -52.18 2.25
C GLY A 210 -3.00 -50.74 2.28
N GLY A 211 -4.09 -50.46 1.56
CA GLY A 211 -5.05 -49.42 1.98
C GLY A 211 -5.31 -48.24 1.02
N SER A 212 -6.02 -48.50 -0.07
CA SER A 212 -6.75 -47.46 -0.81
C SER A 212 -8.08 -47.16 -0.12
N THR A 213 -8.29 -45.91 0.28
CA THR A 213 -9.62 -45.31 0.45
C THR A 213 -9.59 -43.93 -0.17
N GLY A 214 -10.41 -43.73 -1.20
CA GLY A 214 -10.53 -42.48 -1.93
C GLY A 214 -11.06 -41.34 -1.06
N GLY A 215 -10.44 -40.17 -1.22
CA GLY A 215 -10.96 -38.89 -0.82
C GLY A 215 -10.79 -37.93 -1.99
N THR A 216 -11.88 -37.69 -2.70
CA THR A 216 -12.02 -36.66 -3.74
C THR A 216 -11.52 -35.33 -3.18
N THR A 217 -10.33 -34.89 -3.59
CA THR A 217 -9.87 -33.52 -3.29
C THR A 217 -10.33 -32.64 -4.43
N PRO A 218 -11.16 -31.61 -4.20
CA PRO A 218 -11.48 -30.64 -5.23
C PRO A 218 -10.18 -29.94 -5.64
N GLY A 219 -9.89 -29.93 -6.94
CA GLY A 219 -8.91 -29.01 -7.49
C GLY A 219 -9.39 -27.60 -7.24
N SER A 220 -8.81 -26.95 -6.22
CA SER A 220 -8.76 -25.50 -6.16
C SER A 220 -7.35 -25.10 -6.57
N THR A 221 -7.22 -24.58 -7.79
CA THR A 221 -6.19 -23.62 -8.15
C THR A 221 -6.32 -22.41 -7.23
N SER A 222 -5.76 -22.50 -6.02
CA SER A 222 -5.44 -21.33 -5.21
C SER A 222 -4.15 -20.76 -5.79
N SER A 223 -4.24 -19.60 -6.43
CA SER A 223 -3.09 -18.73 -6.63
C SER A 223 -2.28 -18.72 -5.33
N ALA A 224 -0.98 -19.02 -5.40
CA ALA A 224 -0.16 -19.33 -4.24
C ALA A 224 -0.11 -18.13 -3.29
N ASP A 225 -0.88 -18.21 -2.19
CA ASP A 225 -0.92 -17.17 -1.16
C ASP A 225 0.50 -16.91 -0.65
N GLY A 226 1.04 -15.74 -0.96
CA GLY A 226 2.46 -15.47 -0.80
C GLY A 226 2.95 -15.73 0.62
N THR A 227 3.99 -16.55 0.80
CA THR A 227 4.54 -16.88 2.12
C THR A 227 5.98 -16.41 2.24
N ILE A 228 6.31 -15.82 3.39
CA ILE A 228 7.66 -15.33 3.69
C ILE A 228 8.12 -15.97 5.01
N GLY A 229 9.33 -16.52 5.02
CA GLY A 229 9.96 -17.06 6.22
C GLY A 229 11.46 -16.79 6.24
N GLY A 230 12.02 -16.34 7.36
CA GLY A 230 13.47 -16.27 7.53
C GLY A 230 13.93 -15.04 8.29
N SER A 231 15.24 -14.79 8.22
CA SER A 231 15.92 -13.79 9.04
C SER A 231 16.71 -12.81 8.17
N ILE A 232 16.65 -11.53 8.52
CA ILE A 232 17.39 -10.46 7.85
C ILE A 232 18.23 -9.73 8.89
N ASN A 233 19.50 -9.49 8.57
CA ASN A 233 20.38 -8.69 9.40
C ASN A 233 20.14 -7.19 9.12
N LEU A 234 19.84 -6.44 10.19
CA LEU A 234 19.44 -5.03 10.20
C LEU A 234 20.50 -4.09 10.78
N ASN A 235 21.72 -4.56 11.01
CA ASN A 235 22.75 -3.81 11.76
C ASN A 235 22.84 -2.32 11.36
N PRO A 236 22.62 -1.37 12.30
CA PRO A 236 22.65 0.06 12.01
C PRO A 236 24.07 0.53 11.72
N ASN A 237 24.25 1.33 10.67
CA ASN A 237 25.52 2.01 10.39
C ASN A 237 25.75 3.19 11.35
N ASN A 238 26.98 3.72 11.41
CA ASN A 238 27.31 4.99 12.08
C ASN A 238 26.91 6.23 11.26
N ASN A 239 26.53 6.05 9.99
CA ASN A 239 25.94 7.11 9.17
C ASN A 239 24.42 7.21 9.42
N ASN A 240 23.90 8.43 9.43
CA ASN A 240 22.46 8.71 9.61
C ASN A 240 21.64 8.42 8.34
N ASP A 241 22.29 8.03 7.25
CA ASP A 241 21.62 7.52 6.04
C ASP A 241 20.83 6.26 6.42
N PHE A 242 19.54 6.47 6.65
CA PHE A 242 18.69 5.54 7.35
C PHE A 242 18.50 4.23 6.58
N GLU A 243 18.60 3.11 7.31
CA GLU A 243 18.68 1.77 6.71
C GLU A 243 17.53 0.82 7.09
N PHE A 244 16.66 1.14 8.05
CA PHE A 244 15.43 0.38 8.27
C PHE A 244 14.36 1.22 8.97
N GLU A 245 13.10 0.91 8.67
CA GLU A 245 11.94 1.42 9.38
C GLU A 245 10.88 0.32 9.44
N LEU A 246 10.61 -0.15 10.65
CA LEU A 246 9.62 -1.20 10.86
C LEU A 246 8.34 -0.52 11.36
N ARG A 247 7.22 -0.81 10.70
CA ARG A 247 5.93 -0.25 11.11
C ARG A 247 5.00 -1.39 11.51
N PHE A 248 4.71 -1.48 12.79
CA PHE A 248 3.76 -2.46 13.31
C PHE A 248 2.40 -1.81 13.39
N ASN A 249 1.46 -2.29 12.57
CA ASN A 249 0.05 -2.02 12.78
C ASN A 249 -0.51 -3.14 13.65
N LEU A 250 -0.89 -2.81 14.87
CA LEU A 250 -1.65 -3.70 15.72
C LEU A 250 -3.06 -3.79 15.13
N MET A 251 -3.25 -4.74 14.21
CA MET A 251 -4.58 -5.06 13.65
C MET A 251 -5.56 -5.17 14.83
N THR A 252 -6.62 -4.35 14.83
CA THR A 252 -7.57 -4.05 15.93
C THR A 252 -7.40 -2.72 16.70
N GLY A 253 -6.84 -1.69 16.06
CA GLY A 253 -6.92 -0.31 16.58
C GLY A 253 -5.85 0.02 17.61
N GLY A 254 -4.69 -0.64 17.55
CA GLY A 254 -3.54 -0.22 18.33
C GLY A 254 -2.72 0.88 17.65
N GLU A 255 -1.86 1.49 18.45
CA GLU A 255 -0.91 2.53 18.05
C GLU A 255 0.09 2.00 17.01
N LEU A 256 0.38 2.81 15.98
CA LEU A 256 1.43 2.54 15.01
C LEU A 256 2.77 2.57 15.73
N ILE A 257 3.43 1.43 15.85
CA ILE A 257 4.78 1.38 16.44
C ILE A 257 5.78 1.48 15.29
N ILE A 258 6.62 2.51 15.34
CA ILE A 258 7.71 2.72 14.40
C ILE A 258 8.99 2.37 15.13
N VAL A 259 9.74 1.37 14.64
CA VAL A 259 11.09 1.08 15.13
C VAL A 259 12.11 1.59 14.13
N THR A 260 12.92 2.55 14.58
CA THR A 260 13.90 3.27 13.77
C THR A 260 15.34 2.83 14.02
N ARG A 261 16.24 3.26 13.13
CA ARG A 261 17.69 3.08 13.25
C ARG A 261 18.24 3.52 14.61
N ASP A 262 17.80 4.67 15.09
CA ASP A 262 18.35 5.28 16.30
C ASP A 262 17.99 4.47 17.54
N GLU A 263 16.78 3.88 17.58
CA GLU A 263 16.34 2.97 18.65
C GLU A 263 17.15 1.66 18.73
N LEU A 264 17.77 1.21 17.63
CA LEU A 264 18.65 0.04 17.65
C LEU A 264 20.14 0.40 17.87
N HIS A 265 20.54 1.66 17.71
CA HIS A 265 21.96 2.08 17.73
C HIS A 265 22.51 2.25 19.15
N ASP A 266 21.71 2.75 20.08
CA ASP A 266 22.16 3.11 21.43
C ASP A 266 22.00 1.98 22.46
N GLY A 267 21.31 0.88 22.09
CA GLY A 267 20.97 -0.19 23.02
C GLY A 267 20.14 0.30 24.20
N THR A 268 19.49 1.46 24.08
CA THR A 268 18.61 2.00 25.10
C THR A 268 17.31 1.20 25.14
N ALA A 269 16.67 1.29 26.29
CA ALA A 269 15.66 0.36 26.75
C ALA A 269 14.31 0.44 26.02
N GLU A 270 14.15 1.21 24.95
CA GLU A 270 12.87 1.29 24.23
C GLU A 270 12.69 0.15 23.22
N ALA A 271 13.77 -0.27 22.53
CA ALA A 271 13.78 -1.54 21.80
C ALA A 271 13.57 -2.77 22.72
N SER A 272 13.82 -2.63 24.03
CA SER A 272 13.60 -3.71 25.01
C SER A 272 12.11 -4.06 25.21
N GLY A 273 11.20 -3.15 24.86
CA GLY A 273 9.76 -3.42 24.84
C GLY A 273 9.35 -4.46 23.80
N TYR A 274 10.14 -4.58 22.73
CA TYR A 274 9.85 -5.35 21.52
C TYR A 274 10.82 -6.53 21.29
N LEU A 275 11.98 -6.50 21.96
CA LEU A 275 13.03 -7.50 21.82
C LEU A 275 12.53 -8.91 22.17
N GLY A 276 12.69 -9.83 21.23
CA GLY A 276 12.31 -11.24 21.39
C GLY A 276 10.80 -11.48 21.49
N LYS A 277 9.96 -10.46 21.28
CA LYS A 277 8.50 -10.61 21.27
C LYS A 277 7.99 -10.72 19.84
N PRO A 278 7.03 -11.62 19.56
CA PRO A 278 6.34 -11.63 18.28
C PRO A 278 5.44 -10.40 18.19
N LEU A 279 5.62 -9.62 17.13
CA LEU A 279 4.79 -8.44 16.82
C LEU A 279 4.05 -8.68 15.51
N SER A 280 2.79 -8.28 15.46
CA SER A 280 2.04 -8.27 14.21
C SER A 280 2.44 -7.05 13.39
N ALA A 281 2.82 -7.29 12.14
CA ALA A 281 3.12 -6.26 11.16
C ALA A 281 2.13 -6.38 9.99
N SER A 282 1.87 -5.27 9.32
CA SER A 282 1.28 -5.27 7.98
C SER A 282 2.25 -4.70 6.93
N TYR A 283 3.34 -4.07 7.39
CA TYR A 283 4.31 -3.38 6.57
C TYR A 283 5.71 -3.46 7.18
N ILE A 284 6.71 -3.76 6.35
CA ILE A 284 8.12 -3.71 6.72
C ILE A 284 8.87 -3.00 5.60
N LEU A 285 9.65 -1.97 5.94
CA LEU A 285 10.64 -1.38 5.05
C LEU A 285 12.03 -1.60 5.61
N LEU A 286 12.88 -2.31 4.87
CA LEU A 286 14.23 -2.60 5.34
C LEU A 286 15.26 -2.54 4.21
N LYS A 287 16.50 -2.25 4.58
CA LYS A 287 17.67 -2.42 3.72
C LYS A 287 18.57 -3.47 4.37
N PRO A 288 18.69 -4.68 3.79
CA PRO A 288 19.51 -5.75 4.35
C PRO A 288 20.98 -5.32 4.53
N LYS A 289 21.64 -5.86 5.55
CA LYS A 289 23.05 -5.60 5.84
C LYS A 289 23.85 -6.87 6.10
N GLY A 290 25.16 -6.81 5.89
CA GLY A 290 26.05 -7.95 6.04
C GLY A 290 26.72 -8.34 4.72
N ASN A 291 27.29 -9.52 4.62
CA ASN A 291 27.83 -10.01 3.35
C ASN A 291 26.72 -10.73 2.55
N GLY A 292 26.74 -10.69 1.22
CA GLY A 292 25.60 -11.02 0.32
C GLY A 292 24.96 -12.41 0.48
N ASN A 293 25.54 -13.31 1.28
CA ASN A 293 24.99 -14.63 1.58
C ASN A 293 24.16 -14.68 2.87
N GLN A 294 24.18 -13.62 3.69
CA GLN A 294 23.60 -13.59 5.05
C GLN A 294 22.11 -13.24 5.08
N ASN A 295 21.60 -12.59 4.03
CA ASN A 295 20.21 -12.14 3.98
C ASN A 295 19.47 -12.95 2.92
N SER A 296 18.67 -13.90 3.36
CA SER A 296 17.79 -14.64 2.48
C SER A 296 16.50 -14.99 3.20
N LEU A 297 15.40 -14.92 2.45
CA LEU A 297 14.09 -15.40 2.88
C LEU A 297 13.76 -16.67 2.10
N THR A 298 13.00 -17.56 2.71
CA THR A 298 12.20 -18.55 2.01
C THR A 298 10.94 -17.85 1.54
N TYR A 299 10.68 -17.89 0.22
CA TYR A 299 9.57 -17.18 -0.39
C TYR A 299 8.73 -18.11 -1.27
N THR A 300 7.41 -17.93 -1.20
CA THR A 300 6.45 -18.44 -2.16
C THR A 300 5.68 -17.24 -2.71
N GLY A 301 5.60 -17.09 -4.03
CA GLY A 301 4.95 -15.94 -4.68
C GLY A 301 5.79 -15.41 -5.84
N GLU A 302 5.43 -14.25 -6.37
CA GLU A 302 6.13 -13.64 -7.50
C GLU A 302 7.02 -12.49 -7.05
N PHE A 303 8.22 -12.43 -7.61
CA PHE A 303 9.20 -11.38 -7.33
C PHE A 303 10.13 -11.18 -8.53
N GLU A 304 10.28 -9.94 -9.00
CA GLU A 304 11.08 -9.60 -10.19
C GLU A 304 10.78 -10.51 -11.41
N ASN A 305 9.49 -10.73 -11.72
CA ASN A 305 9.01 -11.59 -12.82
C ASN A 305 9.43 -13.07 -12.73
N LYS A 306 9.82 -13.51 -11.53
CA LYS A 306 10.08 -14.92 -11.23
C LYS A 306 9.09 -15.41 -10.18
N THR A 307 8.47 -16.55 -10.44
CA THR A 307 7.70 -17.29 -9.44
C THR A 307 8.64 -18.10 -8.55
N TYR A 308 8.48 -17.95 -7.23
CA TYR A 308 9.17 -18.70 -6.19
C TYR A 308 8.17 -19.68 -5.56
N LEU A 309 8.59 -20.92 -5.33
CA LEU A 309 7.77 -21.97 -4.70
C LEU A 309 8.51 -22.54 -3.49
N ASN A 310 8.38 -21.88 -2.34
CA ASN A 310 9.13 -22.21 -1.12
C ASN A 310 10.65 -22.24 -1.37
N GLU A 311 11.12 -21.27 -2.16
CA GLU A 311 12.51 -21.18 -2.62
C GLU A 311 13.28 -20.10 -1.85
N ARG A 312 14.61 -20.22 -1.83
CA ARG A 312 15.49 -19.22 -1.24
C ARG A 312 15.54 -17.97 -2.13
N LEU A 313 15.00 -16.87 -1.64
CA LEU A 313 15.13 -15.52 -2.17
C LEU A 313 16.30 -14.79 -1.49
N VAL A 314 17.35 -14.47 -2.24
CA VAL A 314 18.51 -13.73 -1.73
C VAL A 314 18.23 -12.23 -1.78
N LEU A 315 18.50 -11.53 -0.67
CA LEU A 315 18.31 -10.08 -0.58
C LEU A 315 19.66 -9.37 -0.68
N GLU A 316 19.77 -8.44 -1.63
CA GLU A 316 20.99 -7.68 -1.89
C GLU A 316 21.04 -6.41 -1.03
N ASN A 317 22.17 -6.13 -0.40
CA ASN A 317 22.31 -4.98 0.51
C ASN A 317 22.21 -3.60 -0.18
N LYS A 318 22.32 -3.55 -1.51
CA LYS A 318 22.16 -2.31 -2.29
C LYS A 318 20.69 -1.89 -2.38
N ASN A 319 19.77 -2.85 -2.26
CA ASN A 319 18.34 -2.68 -2.47
C ASN A 319 17.59 -2.44 -1.15
N ARG A 320 16.52 -1.66 -1.19
CA ARG A 320 15.53 -1.58 -0.10
C ARG A 320 14.36 -2.50 -0.45
N TYR A 321 13.82 -3.19 0.54
CA TYR A 321 12.72 -4.13 0.36
C TYR A 321 11.52 -3.68 1.17
N ILE A 322 10.36 -3.76 0.54
CA ILE A 322 9.06 -3.59 1.17
C ILE A 322 8.40 -4.96 1.26
N LEU A 323 7.89 -5.30 2.44
CA LEU A 323 7.00 -6.44 2.62
C LEU A 323 5.65 -5.93 3.09
N THR A 324 4.59 -6.42 2.45
CA THR A 324 3.19 -6.07 2.76
C THR A 324 2.34 -7.32 2.89
N THR A 325 1.23 -7.24 3.63
CA THR A 325 0.20 -8.29 3.67
C THR A 325 -1.09 -7.80 3.02
N LYS A 326 -1.77 -8.69 2.29
CA LYS A 326 -3.14 -8.43 1.81
C LYS A 326 -4.16 -8.49 2.95
N ASP A 327 -5.40 -8.07 2.68
CA ASP A 327 -6.52 -8.24 3.60
C ASP A 327 -6.72 -9.72 3.97
N GLY A 328 -6.79 -9.99 5.28
CA GLY A 328 -6.84 -11.36 5.82
C GLY A 328 -5.49 -12.09 5.86
N GLY A 329 -4.41 -11.48 5.36
CA GLY A 329 -3.04 -11.92 5.54
C GLY A 329 -2.54 -11.69 6.98
N SER A 330 -1.40 -12.28 7.30
CA SER A 330 -0.77 -12.12 8.62
C SER A 330 0.74 -12.09 8.46
N MET A 331 1.40 -11.15 9.12
CA MET A 331 2.85 -11.09 9.21
C MET A 331 3.24 -10.90 10.67
N VAL A 332 4.10 -11.81 11.15
CA VAL A 332 4.65 -11.79 12.50
C VAL A 332 6.15 -11.58 12.38
N VAL A 333 6.66 -10.63 13.15
CA VAL A 333 8.07 -10.27 13.19
C VAL A 333 8.63 -10.39 14.59
N THR A 334 9.90 -10.75 14.71
CA THR A 334 10.62 -10.76 15.98
C THR A 334 11.97 -10.07 15.80
N LEU A 335 12.20 -9.03 16.57
CA LEU A 335 13.47 -8.30 16.62
C LEU A 335 14.37 -8.90 17.70
N TYR A 336 15.64 -9.17 17.39
CA TYR A 336 16.60 -9.67 18.37
C TYR A 336 18.02 -9.18 18.11
N ASN A 337 18.81 -9.13 19.18
CA ASN A 337 20.24 -8.81 19.13
C ASN A 337 21.06 -10.02 19.61
N THR A 338 22.05 -10.41 18.82
CA THR A 338 22.95 -11.55 19.09
C THR A 338 24.11 -11.23 20.03
N LYS A 339 23.98 -10.22 20.89
CA LYS A 339 25.03 -9.80 21.84
C LYS A 339 25.38 -10.95 22.78
N SER A 340 26.66 -11.32 22.79
CA SER A 340 27.21 -12.27 23.75
C SER A 340 27.29 -11.64 25.14
N SER A 341 26.82 -12.36 26.16
CA SER A 341 26.85 -11.95 27.57
C SER A 341 28.26 -11.75 28.16
N ARG A 342 29.33 -12.13 27.43
CA ARG A 342 30.73 -12.06 27.89
C ARG A 342 31.62 -11.12 27.06
N GLY A 343 31.09 -10.46 26.03
CA GLY A 343 31.88 -9.62 25.12
C GLY A 343 31.59 -8.12 25.25
N ARG A 344 32.61 -7.27 25.07
CA ARG A 344 32.45 -5.80 24.95
C ARG A 344 31.97 -5.36 23.55
N ALA A 345 31.83 -6.28 22.61
CA ALA A 345 31.35 -6.01 21.26
C ALA A 345 29.83 -5.81 21.25
N MET A 346 29.35 -4.84 20.48
CA MET A 346 27.93 -4.70 20.15
C MET A 346 27.52 -5.92 19.32
N GLY A 347 26.46 -6.64 19.72
CA GLY A 347 25.95 -7.79 18.97
C GLY A 347 25.28 -7.38 17.66
N LYS A 348 24.92 -8.35 16.81
CA LYS A 348 24.22 -8.07 15.55
C LYS A 348 22.71 -8.07 15.74
N TRP A 349 22.03 -7.10 15.13
CA TRP A 349 20.58 -6.98 15.06
C TRP A 349 20.01 -7.77 13.90
N TRP A 350 18.94 -8.51 14.18
CA TRP A 350 18.24 -9.33 13.24
C TRP A 350 16.73 -9.12 13.38
N ILE A 351 16.02 -9.33 12.28
CA ILE A 351 14.57 -9.48 12.24
C ILE A 351 14.24 -10.86 11.68
N ASP A 352 13.48 -11.64 12.45
CA ASP A 352 12.83 -12.85 11.95
C ASP A 352 11.43 -12.48 11.45
N ILE A 353 11.06 -12.99 10.29
CA ILE A 353 9.80 -12.69 9.61
C ILE A 353 9.11 -14.01 9.29
N THR A 354 7.84 -14.11 9.66
CA THR A 354 6.93 -15.19 9.24
C THR A 354 5.66 -14.55 8.73
N ALA A 355 5.31 -14.76 7.46
CA ALA A 355 4.13 -14.15 6.87
C ALA A 355 3.39 -15.08 5.92
N VAL A 356 2.06 -14.87 5.84
CA VAL A 356 1.12 -15.54 4.94
C VAL A 356 0.26 -14.47 4.27
N GLY A 357 0.03 -14.62 2.97
CA GLY A 357 -0.62 -13.60 2.16
C GLY A 357 0.25 -12.35 2.01
N ALA A 358 1.57 -12.53 1.96
CA ALA A 358 2.54 -11.44 1.92
C ALA A 358 3.21 -11.30 0.54
N LYS A 359 3.42 -10.06 0.11
CA LYS A 359 4.21 -9.70 -1.06
C LYS A 359 5.53 -9.09 -0.61
N ILE A 360 6.59 -9.33 -1.39
CA ILE A 360 7.88 -8.68 -1.25
C ILE A 360 8.16 -7.89 -2.52
N GLN A 361 8.67 -6.67 -2.36
CA GLN A 361 8.92 -5.74 -3.45
C GLN A 361 10.27 -5.06 -3.22
N ILE A 362 10.93 -4.64 -4.29
CA ILE A 362 12.13 -3.81 -4.16
C ILE A 362 11.76 -2.36 -4.45
N CYS A 363 12.19 -1.42 -3.61
CA CYS A 363 12.23 -0.01 -4.00
C CYS A 363 13.43 0.17 -4.96
N LYS A 364 13.20 0.14 -6.27
CA LYS A 364 14.20 0.44 -7.30
C LYS A 364 13.70 1.56 -8.21
N CYS A 365 14.38 2.71 -8.19
CA CYS A 365 14.30 3.72 -9.26
C CYS A 365 15.22 3.36 -10.43
N ASN A 366 15.01 2.22 -11.11
CA ASN A 366 15.91 1.80 -12.19
C ASN A 366 15.26 1.68 -13.58
N ASN A 367 13.94 1.89 -13.74
CA ASN A 367 13.26 2.21 -15.00
C ASN A 367 11.74 2.38 -14.77
N THR A 368 11.19 3.48 -15.27
CA THR A 368 9.77 3.91 -15.34
C THR A 368 8.72 2.77 -15.25
N PRO A 369 7.87 2.69 -14.21
CA PRO A 369 7.70 3.57 -13.03
C PRO A 369 8.67 3.27 -11.88
N CYS A 370 8.63 4.10 -10.82
CA CYS A 370 9.33 3.99 -9.53
C CYS A 370 9.03 2.70 -8.73
N THR A 371 8.58 1.64 -9.40
CA THR A 371 7.87 0.50 -8.83
C THR A 371 8.60 -0.09 -7.64
N CYS A 372 7.91 -0.05 -6.51
CA CYS A 372 7.90 -1.22 -5.67
C CYS A 372 7.24 -2.32 -6.50
N LEU A 373 8.01 -3.18 -7.17
CA LEU A 373 7.49 -4.21 -8.07
C LEU A 373 6.43 -5.06 -7.38
N ALA A 374 5.15 -4.77 -7.58
CA ALA A 374 4.06 -5.65 -7.21
C ALA A 374 4.05 -6.78 -8.24
N GLY A 375 4.06 -8.04 -7.80
CA GLY A 375 3.64 -9.12 -8.68
C GLY A 375 2.22 -8.82 -9.16
N GLU A 376 2.07 -8.67 -10.47
CA GLU A 376 0.78 -8.48 -11.16
C GLU A 376 -0.16 -9.64 -10.80
N GLU A 377 -1.47 -9.34 -10.69
CA GLU A 377 -2.50 -10.31 -10.29
C GLU A 377 -2.87 -11.33 -11.38
#